data_AF-A0A2V9TJY6-F1
#
_entry.id   AF-A0A2V9TJY6-F1
#
_cell.length_a   1.000
_cell.length_b   1.000
_cell.length_c   1.000
_cell.angle_alpha   90.00
_cell.angle_beta   90.00
_cell.angle_gamma   90.00
#
_symmetry.space_group_name_H-M   'P 1'
#
loop_
_entity.id
_entity.type
_entity.pdbx_description
1 polymer ?
#
loop_
_entity_poly.entity_id
_entity_poly.type
_entity_poly.pdbx_seq_one_letter_code
_entity_poly.pdbx_strand_id
1 'polypeptide(L)'
;MTNLQEAKLAREAEICYSTAAMVTDYDCWHPGHDSVTVDQVVSVLMKNAENACAMVRETVAAMPKTRSCKCGSALAHAIQTDRKAIPAAARKRLGLLLDKYLKVKT
;
A
#
# COMPACT_ATOMS: atom_id res chain seq x y z
N MET A 1 -3.49 10.70 -6.55
CA MET A 1 -3.17 10.00 -7.82
C MET A 1 -2.07 8.93 -7.67
N THR A 2 -1.88 8.32 -6.50
CA THR A 2 -0.69 7.51 -6.19
C THR A 2 -1.01 6.11 -5.65
N ASN A 3 -2.11 5.95 -4.90
CA ASN A 3 -2.39 4.70 -4.19
C ASN A 3 -2.79 3.53 -5.10
N LEU A 4 -3.23 3.82 -6.33
CA LEU A 4 -3.41 2.82 -7.36
C LEU A 4 -2.26 2.96 -8.36
N GLN A 5 -1.41 1.95 -8.60
CA GLN A 5 -1.56 0.52 -8.28
C GLN A 5 -0.88 0.03 -6.99
N GLU A 6 -0.29 0.91 -6.18
CA GLU A 6 0.46 0.54 -4.97
C GLU A 6 -0.32 -0.41 -4.04
N ALA A 7 -1.59 -0.12 -3.76
CA ALA A 7 -2.44 -0.94 -2.91
C ALA A 7 -2.67 -2.36 -3.47
N LYS A 8 -2.73 -2.51 -4.80
CA LYS A 8 -2.89 -3.82 -5.46
C LYS A 8 -1.60 -4.63 -5.33
N LEU A 9 -0.46 -4.01 -5.59
CA LEU A 9 0.85 -4.65 -5.48
C LEU A 9 1.15 -5.07 -4.04
N ALA A 10 0.84 -4.23 -3.07
CA ALA A 10 0.98 -4.58 -1.65
C ALA A 10 0.10 -5.78 -1.26
N ARG A 11 -1.12 -5.87 -1.82
CA ARG A 11 -2.00 -7.02 -1.62
C ARG A 11 -1.44 -8.30 -2.22
N GLU A 12 -0.92 -8.26 -3.45
CA GLU A 12 -0.27 -9.41 -4.09
C GLU A 12 0.98 -9.86 -3.34
N ALA A 13 1.71 -8.92 -2.73
CA ALA A 13 2.87 -9.18 -1.90
C ALA A 13 2.55 -9.59 -0.44
N GLU A 14 1.27 -9.74 -0.08
CA GLU A 14 0.82 -10.11 1.27
C GLU A 14 1.24 -9.14 2.40
N ILE A 15 1.39 -7.85 2.04
CA ILE A 15 1.70 -6.76 2.95
C ILE A 15 0.36 -6.16 3.45
N CYS A 16 0.13 -6.05 4.77
CA CYS A 16 -1.05 -5.31 5.26
C CYS A 16 -0.81 -3.82 4.88
N TYR A 17 -1.68 -3.24 4.04
CA TYR A 17 -1.57 -1.89 3.50
C TYR A 17 -2.76 -1.04 3.95
N SER A 18 -2.50 0.21 4.34
CA SER A 18 -3.52 1.20 4.67
C SER A 18 -3.09 2.58 4.18
N THR A 19 -4.07 3.45 3.95
CA THR A 19 -3.84 4.82 3.50
C THR A 19 -4.27 5.80 4.58
N ALA A 20 -3.39 6.75 4.89
CA ALA A 20 -3.75 7.99 5.57
C ALA A 20 -3.69 9.12 4.55
N ALA A 21 -4.86 9.58 4.09
CA ALA A 21 -4.96 10.66 3.11
C ALA A 21 -5.00 12.02 3.83
N MET A 22 -4.07 12.91 3.49
CA MET A 22 -3.99 14.25 4.05
C MET A 22 -4.64 15.23 3.08
N VAL A 23 -5.77 15.81 3.48
CA VAL A 23 -6.49 16.79 2.65
C VAL A 23 -5.67 18.08 2.57
N THR A 24 -5.35 18.52 1.36
CA THR A 24 -4.57 19.75 1.11
C THR A 24 -5.44 20.92 0.71
N ASP A 25 -6.52 20.65 -0.02
CA ASP A 25 -7.40 21.64 -0.63
C ASP A 25 -8.71 20.96 -1.08
N TYR A 26 -9.64 21.75 -1.61
CA TYR A 26 -10.95 21.30 -2.07
C TYR A 26 -11.00 20.95 -3.56
N ASP A 27 -9.86 20.75 -4.23
CA ASP A 27 -9.83 20.58 -5.69
C ASP A 27 -10.55 21.77 -6.37
N CYS A 28 -11.10 21.60 -7.57
CA CYS A 28 -11.74 22.67 -8.33
C CYS A 28 -13.27 22.80 -8.17
N TRP A 29 -13.91 22.04 -7.27
CA TRP A 29 -15.37 21.98 -7.20
C TRP A 29 -16.01 23.00 -6.24
N HIS A 30 -15.24 23.62 -5.34
CA HIS A 30 -15.78 24.48 -4.29
C HIS A 30 -15.98 25.94 -4.77
N PRO A 31 -17.21 26.49 -4.77
CA PRO A 31 -17.46 27.87 -5.19
C PRO A 31 -16.76 28.88 -4.26
N GLY A 32 -16.04 29.84 -4.84
CA GLY A 32 -15.23 30.82 -4.08
C GLY A 32 -13.82 30.34 -3.73
N HIS A 33 -13.44 29.16 -4.21
CA HIS A 33 -12.13 28.52 -4.00
C HIS A 33 -11.22 28.63 -5.25
N ASP A 34 -11.50 29.59 -6.14
CA ASP A 34 -10.72 29.84 -7.36
C ASP A 34 -9.35 30.50 -7.10
N SER A 35 -9.06 30.88 -5.85
CA SER A 35 -7.85 31.61 -5.47
C SER A 35 -6.96 30.86 -4.48
N VAL A 36 -6.91 29.53 -4.54
CA VAL A 36 -5.89 28.79 -3.78
C VAL A 36 -4.53 29.12 -4.38
N THR A 37 -3.75 29.91 -3.67
CA THR A 37 -2.38 30.18 -4.12
C THR A 37 -1.52 28.95 -3.87
N VAL A 38 -0.47 28.78 -4.68
CA VAL A 38 0.52 27.72 -4.45
C VAL A 38 1.06 27.78 -3.02
N ASP A 39 1.24 28.98 -2.46
CA ASP A 39 1.72 29.19 -1.09
C ASP A 39 0.76 28.63 -0.03
N GLN A 40 -0.57 28.76 -0.22
CA GLN A 40 -1.56 28.18 0.69
C GLN A 40 -1.51 26.65 0.67
N VAL A 41 -1.40 26.05 -0.52
CA VAL A 41 -1.28 24.60 -0.67
C VAL A 41 -0.01 24.08 -0.01
N VAL A 42 1.13 24.76 -0.25
CA VAL A 42 2.42 24.38 0.34
C VAL A 42 2.39 24.50 1.86
N SER A 43 1.77 25.54 2.41
CA SER A 43 1.61 25.70 3.86
C SER A 43 0.82 24.55 4.50
N VAL A 44 -0.33 24.20 3.91
CA VAL A 44 -1.15 23.06 4.40
C VAL A 44 -0.40 21.74 4.24
N LEU A 45 0.32 21.56 3.13
CA LEU A 45 1.13 20.36 2.88
C LEU A 45 2.22 20.17 3.95
N MET A 46 2.96 21.22 4.30
CA MET A 46 4.02 21.14 5.32
C MET A 46 3.44 20.80 6.69
N LYS A 47 2.32 21.43 7.08
CA LYS A 47 1.61 21.09 8.32
C LYS A 47 1.11 19.64 8.32
N ASN A 48 0.58 19.19 7.19
CA ASN A 48 0.16 17.80 7.03
C ASN A 48 1.33 16.82 7.11
N ALA A 49 2.52 17.18 6.61
CA ALA A 49 3.72 16.36 6.71
C ALA A 49 4.18 16.18 8.16
N GLU A 50 4.16 17.24 8.97
CA GLU A 50 4.46 17.16 10.41
C GLU A 50 3.48 16.23 11.14
N ASN A 51 2.18 16.41 10.90
CA ASN A 51 1.13 15.57 11.48
C ASN A 51 1.26 14.11 11.03
N ALA A 52 1.58 13.87 9.76
CA ALA A 52 1.79 12.52 9.22
C ALA A 52 2.97 11.83 9.92
N CYS A 53 4.10 12.52 10.10
CA CYS A 53 5.25 11.99 10.83
C CYS A 53 4.91 11.62 12.28
N ALA A 54 4.19 12.49 12.98
CA ALA A 54 3.72 12.22 14.35
C ALA A 54 2.78 11.01 14.38
N MET A 55 1.77 10.97 13.51
CA MET A 55 0.82 9.86 13.40
C MET A 55 1.53 8.54 13.10
N VAL A 56 2.49 8.51 12.17
CA VAL A 56 3.25 7.29 11.84
C VAL A 56 4.03 6.79 13.06
N ARG A 57 4.70 7.69 13.80
CA ARG A 57 5.43 7.32 15.02
C ARG A 57 4.53 6.63 16.04
N GLU A 58 3.39 7.24 16.35
CA GLU A 58 2.45 6.70 17.33
C GLU A 58 1.80 5.41 16.84
N THR A 59 1.44 5.34 15.56
CA THR A 59 0.85 4.13 14.96
C THR A 59 1.83 2.95 15.00
N VAL A 60 3.10 3.18 14.70
CA VAL A 60 4.14 2.14 14.77
C VAL A 60 4.37 1.71 16.22
N ALA A 61 4.40 2.66 17.17
CA ALA A 61 4.56 2.35 18.59
C ALA A 61 3.39 1.51 19.15
N ALA A 62 2.16 1.78 18.69
CA ALA A 62 0.95 1.07 19.08
C ALA A 62 0.71 -0.25 18.31
N MET A 63 1.51 -0.54 17.26
CA MET A 63 1.28 -1.70 16.39
C MET A 63 1.52 -3.02 17.14
N PRO A 64 0.62 -4.02 17.03
CA PRO A 64 0.84 -5.32 17.63
C PRO A 64 2.08 -6.02 17.05
N LYS A 65 2.83 -6.71 17.91
CA LYS A 65 4.02 -7.49 17.51
C LYS A 65 3.67 -8.67 16.61
N THR A 66 2.45 -9.20 16.72
CA THR A 66 1.97 -10.33 15.94
C THR A 66 0.84 -9.88 15.03
N ARG A 67 0.83 -10.44 13.82
CA ARG A 67 -0.24 -10.21 12.85
C ARG A 67 -1.41 -11.15 13.10
N SER A 68 -2.62 -10.60 13.14
CA SER A 68 -3.89 -11.35 13.09
C SER A 68 -4.67 -11.10 11.78
N CYS A 69 -4.17 -10.20 10.93
CA CYS A 69 -4.76 -9.81 9.64
C CYS A 69 -4.69 -10.97 8.62
N LYS A 70 -5.72 -11.14 7.78
CA LYS A 70 -5.72 -12.13 6.68
C LYS A 70 -4.82 -11.75 5.48
N CYS A 71 -4.30 -10.51 5.45
CA CYS A 71 -3.48 -10.04 4.32
C CYS A 71 -2.21 -10.89 4.13
N GLY A 72 -1.67 -11.45 5.23
CA GLY A 72 -0.48 -12.32 5.20
C GLY A 72 -0.68 -13.67 4.53
N SER A 73 -1.89 -13.99 4.06
CA SER A 73 -2.18 -15.19 3.26
C SER A 73 -3.04 -14.89 2.03
N ALA A 74 -3.09 -13.63 1.58
CA ALA A 74 -3.95 -13.20 0.49
C ALA A 74 -3.66 -13.90 -0.85
N LEU A 75 -2.42 -14.33 -1.07
CA LEU A 75 -1.98 -14.95 -2.33
C LEU A 75 -2.28 -16.46 -2.37
N ALA A 76 -2.54 -17.10 -1.22
CA ALA A 76 -2.63 -18.56 -1.07
C ALA A 76 -3.57 -19.26 -2.07
N HIS A 77 -4.67 -18.61 -2.45
CA HIS A 77 -5.68 -19.14 -3.37
C HIS A 77 -5.87 -18.27 -4.62
N ALA A 78 -5.00 -17.28 -4.83
CA ALA A 78 -5.10 -16.34 -5.94
C ALA A 78 -4.26 -16.77 -7.17
N ILE A 79 -3.34 -17.72 -7.01
CA ILE A 79 -2.53 -18.25 -8.11
C ILE A 79 -3.38 -19.25 -8.90
N GLN A 80 -3.87 -18.82 -10.07
CA GLN A 80 -4.68 -19.65 -10.97
C GLN A 80 -3.85 -20.45 -11.96
N THR A 81 -2.62 -20.01 -12.25
CA THR A 81 -1.72 -20.71 -13.17
C THR A 81 -1.35 -22.09 -12.62
N ASP A 82 -1.58 -23.15 -13.41
CA ASP A 82 -1.11 -24.49 -13.05
C ASP A 82 0.40 -24.44 -12.77
N ARG A 83 0.79 -25.00 -11.62
CA ARG A 83 2.18 -25.04 -11.16
C ARG A 83 3.13 -25.64 -12.20
N LYS A 84 2.68 -26.61 -12.99
CA LYS A 84 3.46 -27.26 -14.05
C LYS A 84 3.66 -26.35 -15.26
N ALA A 85 2.76 -25.39 -15.47
CA ALA A 85 2.80 -24.45 -16.58
C ALA A 85 3.56 -23.14 -16.24
N ILE A 86 4.02 -22.96 -15.00
CA ILE A 86 4.76 -21.75 -14.59
C ILE A 86 6.17 -21.78 -15.23
N PRO A 87 6.51 -20.84 -16.12
CA PRO A 87 7.84 -20.80 -16.72
C PRO A 87 8.94 -20.52 -15.69
N ALA A 88 10.11 -21.13 -15.87
CA ALA A 88 11.25 -20.95 -14.96
C ALA A 88 11.65 -19.47 -14.80
N ALA A 89 11.59 -18.69 -15.88
CA ALA A 89 11.86 -17.25 -15.85
C ALA A 89 10.86 -16.47 -14.96
N ALA A 90 9.57 -16.81 -15.04
CA ALA A 90 8.54 -16.18 -14.21
C ALA A 90 8.70 -16.55 -12.74
N ARG A 91 9.01 -17.82 -12.45
CA ARG A 91 9.31 -18.29 -11.09
C ARG A 91 10.51 -17.56 -10.50
N LYS A 92 11.59 -17.38 -11.27
CA LYS A 92 12.77 -16.61 -10.82
C LYS A 92 12.41 -15.15 -10.52
N ARG A 93 11.60 -14.51 -11.37
CA ARG A 93 11.21 -13.09 -11.20
C ARG A 93 10.27 -12.87 -10.01
N LEU A 94 9.35 -13.78 -9.75
CA LEU A 94 8.29 -13.63 -8.75
C LEU A 94 8.50 -14.48 -7.48
N GLY A 95 9.64 -15.17 -7.36
CA GLY A 95 9.91 -16.14 -6.29
C GLY A 95 9.71 -15.58 -4.88
N LEU A 96 10.11 -14.32 -4.64
CA LEU A 96 9.89 -13.64 -3.35
C LEU A 96 8.43 -13.63 -2.89
N LEU A 97 7.48 -13.61 -3.83
CA LEU A 97 6.05 -13.60 -3.55
C LEU A 97 5.48 -15.03 -3.60
N LEU A 98 5.83 -15.80 -4.62
CA LEU A 98 5.17 -17.07 -4.93
C LEU A 98 5.76 -18.28 -4.20
N ASP A 99 7.06 -18.28 -3.85
CA ASP A 99 7.75 -19.49 -3.40
C ASP A 99 7.19 -20.03 -2.08
N LYS A 100 6.61 -19.17 -1.24
CA LYS A 100 5.86 -19.59 -0.04
C LYS A 100 4.77 -20.63 -0.37
N TYR A 101 4.15 -20.57 -1.55
CA TYR A 101 3.06 -21.44 -1.98
C TYR A 101 3.47 -22.47 -3.05
N LEU A 102 4.62 -22.26 -3.71
CA LEU A 102 5.13 -23.13 -4.77
C LEU A 102 6.20 -24.12 -4.31
N LYS A 103 6.65 -24.07 -3.05
CA LYS A 103 7.54 -25.09 -2.48
C LYS A 103 6.87 -26.47 -2.58
N VAL A 104 7.60 -27.42 -3.16
CA VAL A 104 7.23 -28.84 -3.10
C VAL A 104 7.43 -29.27 -1.65
N LYS A 105 6.38 -29.80 -1.00
CA LYS A 105 6.58 -30.52 0.26
C LYS A 105 7.41 -31.76 -0.08
N THR A 106 8.68 -31.77 0.33
CA THR A 106 9.47 -33.00 0.48
C THR A 106 8.75 -33.97 1.39
#